data_AF-R6AH85-F1
#
_entry.id   AF-R6AH85-F1
#
_cell.length_a   1.000
_cell.length_b   1.000
_cell.length_c   1.000
_cell.angle_alpha   90.00
_cell.angle_beta   90.00
_cell.angle_gamma   90.00
#
_symmetry.space_group_name_H-M   'P 1'
#
loop_
_entity.id
_entity.type
_entity.pdbx_description
1 polymer ?
#
loop_
_entity_poly.entity_id
_entity_poly.type
_entity_poly.pdbx_seq_one_letter_code
_entity_poly.pdbx_strand_id
1 'polypeptide(L)'
;MKNHLRKSPGNVPDGHQKIEPKTARTLLVIAAALLIIALAWRFFLEKNSFSGGIVRSLAQHGCNIEADELYKHNFAKNTSIRAIVGDTDMTRAADVSRECGFDADIDKTGDVYVLLANLGDEQVLTVYVVDETIQLAFIQIPNSDSVLPISACGDAEPTSTAA
;
A
#
# COMPACT_ATOMS: atom_id res chain seq x y z
N MET A 1 -37.52 -51.62 62.88
CA MET A 1 -38.10 -50.30 63.15
C MET A 1 -37.08 -49.22 62.83
N LYS A 2 -37.55 -48.14 62.19
CA LYS A 2 -36.92 -46.83 61.89
C LYS A 2 -36.08 -46.72 60.60
N ASN A 3 -36.77 -46.18 59.59
CA ASN A 3 -36.27 -45.56 58.38
C ASN A 3 -35.29 -44.41 58.68
N HIS A 4 -34.36 -44.11 57.77
CA HIS A 4 -34.09 -42.73 57.36
C HIS A 4 -33.56 -42.68 55.91
N LEU A 5 -34.42 -42.20 55.02
CA LEU A 5 -34.07 -41.64 53.72
C LEU A 5 -32.97 -40.59 53.86
N ARG A 6 -31.96 -40.60 52.97
CA ARG A 6 -31.36 -39.35 52.49
C ARG A 6 -30.78 -39.47 51.08
N LYS A 7 -31.37 -38.67 50.21
CA LYS A 7 -31.04 -38.33 48.83
C LYS A 7 -29.62 -37.74 48.78
N SER A 8 -28.72 -38.32 47.98
CA SER A 8 -27.40 -37.73 47.71
C SER A 8 -27.57 -36.61 46.67
N PRO A 9 -27.14 -35.37 46.94
CA PRO A 9 -27.30 -34.27 46.01
C PRO A 9 -26.35 -34.42 44.82
N GLY A 10 -26.83 -33.96 43.66
CA GLY A 10 -26.15 -34.04 42.38
C GLY A 10 -24.78 -33.36 42.40
N ASN A 11 -23.83 -34.03 41.75
CA ASN A 11 -22.56 -33.45 41.37
C ASN A 11 -22.83 -32.46 40.21
N VAL A 12 -22.99 -31.18 40.53
CA VAL A 12 -22.91 -30.11 39.53
C VAL A 12 -21.42 -29.87 39.28
N PRO A 13 -20.89 -30.10 38.06
CA PRO A 13 -19.53 -29.70 37.76
C PRO A 13 -19.51 -28.18 37.64
N ASP A 14 -19.03 -27.50 38.68
CA ASP A 14 -18.67 -26.09 38.62
C ASP A 14 -17.49 -25.94 37.65
N GLY A 15 -17.82 -25.77 36.37
CA GLY A 15 -16.91 -25.50 35.26
C GLY A 15 -16.38 -24.08 35.28
N HIS A 16 -15.86 -23.62 36.41
CA HIS A 16 -14.92 -22.50 36.40
C HIS A 16 -13.53 -23.10 36.25
N GLN A 17 -13.07 -23.22 35.01
CA GLN A 17 -11.70 -23.60 34.70
C GLN A 17 -10.78 -22.54 35.30
N LYS A 18 -10.33 -22.80 36.53
CA LYS A 18 -9.43 -21.95 37.29
C LYS A 18 -8.10 -21.95 36.55
N ILE A 19 -7.89 -20.95 35.70
CA ILE A 19 -6.63 -20.75 34.99
C ILE A 19 -5.55 -20.64 36.07
N GLU A 20 -4.64 -21.62 36.10
CA GLU A 20 -3.56 -21.62 37.07
C GLU A 20 -2.77 -20.31 36.91
N PRO A 21 -2.46 -19.57 37.99
CA PRO A 21 -1.85 -18.23 37.90
C PRO A 21 -0.52 -18.22 37.12
N LYS A 22 0.17 -19.36 37.05
CA LYS A 22 1.37 -19.55 36.21
C LYS A 22 1.04 -19.52 34.71
N THR A 23 -0.06 -20.15 34.31
CA THR A 23 -0.55 -20.18 32.93
C THR A 23 -1.04 -18.79 32.49
N ALA A 24 -1.71 -18.06 33.38
CA ALA A 24 -2.15 -16.68 33.12
C ALA A 24 -0.99 -15.70 32.92
N ARG A 25 0.08 -15.81 33.74
CA ARG A 25 1.30 -15.00 33.57
C ARG A 25 2.04 -15.33 32.28
N THR A 26 2.13 -16.61 31.92
CA THR A 26 2.77 -17.06 30.68
C THR A 26 2.01 -16.55 29.45
N LEU A 27 0.68 -16.64 29.47
CA LEU A 27 -0.19 -16.07 28.42
C LEU A 27 -0.02 -14.56 28.27
N LEU A 28 0.10 -13.82 29.37
CA LEU A 28 0.29 -12.37 29.34
C LEU A 28 1.63 -11.99 28.70
N VAL A 29 2.70 -12.72 29.00
CA VAL A 29 4.02 -12.51 28.38
C VAL A 29 3.97 -12.79 26.88
N ILE A 30 3.29 -13.86 26.46
CA ILE A 30 3.14 -14.19 25.03
C ILE A 30 2.33 -13.10 24.32
N ALA A 31 1.23 -12.64 24.91
CA ALA A 31 0.41 -11.57 24.34
C ALA A 31 1.20 -10.25 24.21
N ALA A 32 2.00 -9.90 25.22
CA ALA A 32 2.87 -8.73 25.17
C ALA A 32 3.95 -8.85 24.09
N ALA A 33 4.57 -10.03 23.94
CA ALA A 33 5.55 -10.28 22.89
C ALA A 33 4.93 -10.16 21.49
N LEU A 34 3.74 -10.73 21.27
CA LEU A 34 3.01 -10.61 20.00
C LEU A 34 2.64 -9.16 19.67
N LEU A 35 2.23 -8.36 20.67
CA LEU A 35 1.95 -6.93 20.49
C LEU A 35 3.21 -6.15 20.08
N ILE A 36 4.36 -6.43 20.71
CA ILE A 36 5.63 -5.78 20.34
C ILE A 36 6.02 -6.14 18.91
N ILE A 37 5.88 -7.42 18.52
CA ILE A 37 6.15 -7.86 17.14
C ILE A 37 5.19 -7.18 16.16
N ALA A 38 3.90 -7.11 16.48
CA ALA A 38 2.91 -6.44 15.63
C ALA A 38 3.20 -4.93 15.47
N LEU A 39 3.64 -4.25 16.53
CA LEU A 39 4.04 -2.84 16.48
C LEU A 39 5.31 -2.62 15.66
N ALA A 40 6.32 -3.47 15.83
CA ALA A 40 7.53 -3.43 15.02
C ALA A 40 7.22 -3.69 13.53
N TRP A 41 6.34 -4.65 13.25
CA TRP A 41 5.89 -4.96 11.90
C TRP A 41 5.08 -3.82 11.29
N ARG A 42 4.18 -3.19 12.07
CA ARG A 42 3.44 -1.99 11.64
C ARG A 42 4.38 -0.85 11.28
N PHE A 43 5.36 -0.56 12.14
CA PHE A 43 6.32 0.51 11.91
C PHE A 43 7.23 0.25 10.70
N PHE A 44 7.61 -1.02 10.48
CA PHE A 44 8.37 -1.42 9.30
C PHE A 44 7.52 -1.35 8.02
N LEU A 45 6.25 -1.77 8.07
CA LEU A 45 5.31 -1.63 6.95
C LEU A 45 5.02 -0.17 6.62
N GLU A 46 4.97 0.72 7.62
CA GLU A 46 4.68 2.14 7.41
C GLU A 46 5.86 2.84 6.70
N LYS A 47 7.10 2.52 7.09
CA LYS A 47 8.31 3.10 6.49
C LYS A 47 8.73 2.45 5.18
N ASN A 48 8.42 1.18 4.98
CA ASN A 48 8.80 0.41 3.79
C ASN A 48 7.60 0.00 2.94
N SER A 49 6.45 0.68 3.11
CA SER A 49 5.33 0.48 2.20
C SER A 49 5.78 0.93 0.83
N PHE A 50 5.71 0.02 -0.14
CA PHE A 50 5.99 0.30 -1.54
C PHE A 50 5.38 1.64 -1.97
N SER A 51 4.09 1.86 -1.71
CA SER A 51 3.41 3.13 -2.02
C SER A 51 3.99 4.34 -1.28
N GLY A 52 4.38 4.22 0.00
CA GLY A 52 5.02 5.27 0.78
C GLY A 52 6.37 5.72 0.21
N GLY A 53 7.18 4.76 -0.27
CA GLY A 53 8.43 5.06 -0.98
C GLY A 53 8.18 5.79 -2.31
N ILE A 54 7.18 5.33 -3.07
CA ILE A 54 6.81 5.95 -4.35
C ILE A 54 6.29 7.38 -4.15
N VAL A 55 5.34 7.64 -3.25
CA VAL A 55 4.82 9.00 -3.02
C VAL A 55 5.89 9.95 -2.50
N ARG A 56 6.83 9.46 -1.67
CA ARG A 56 7.97 10.27 -1.23
C ARG A 56 8.87 10.65 -2.39
N SER A 57 9.13 9.73 -3.32
CA SER A 57 9.89 10.03 -4.54
C SER A 57 9.13 11.02 -5.41
N LEU A 58 7.84 10.81 -5.67
CA LEU A 58 7.00 11.75 -6.44
C LEU A 58 6.99 13.16 -5.86
N ALA A 59 6.91 13.29 -4.53
CA ALA A 59 6.94 14.58 -3.84
C ALA A 59 8.29 15.32 -4.02
N GLN A 60 9.41 14.61 -4.11
CA GLN A 60 10.72 15.20 -4.43
C GLN A 60 10.77 15.78 -5.83
N HIS A 61 9.92 15.29 -6.73
CA HIS A 61 9.82 15.71 -8.13
C HIS A 61 8.62 16.63 -8.39
N GLY A 62 7.97 17.15 -7.34
CA GLY A 62 6.95 18.19 -7.45
C GLY A 62 5.50 17.70 -7.51
N CYS A 63 5.22 16.41 -7.26
CA CYS A 63 3.86 15.90 -7.18
C CYS A 63 3.55 15.32 -5.80
N ASN A 64 2.71 16.04 -5.05
CA ASN A 64 2.34 15.67 -3.69
C ASN A 64 0.97 14.99 -3.70
N ILE A 65 0.95 13.68 -3.50
CA ILE A 65 -0.26 12.85 -3.38
C ILE A 65 -0.15 11.94 -2.16
N GLU A 66 -1.28 11.52 -1.62
CA GLU A 66 -1.34 10.57 -0.52
C GLU A 66 -1.18 9.12 -1.04
N ALA A 67 -0.70 8.22 -0.17
CA ALA A 67 -0.37 6.85 -0.58
C ALA A 67 -1.60 5.99 -0.90
N ASP A 68 -2.77 6.37 -0.39
CA ASP A 68 -4.08 5.75 -0.64
C ASP A 68 -4.74 6.25 -1.93
N GLU A 69 -4.37 7.44 -2.42
CA GLU A 69 -4.75 7.96 -3.74
C GLU A 69 -4.07 7.20 -4.89
N LEU A 70 -2.96 6.51 -4.61
CA LEU A 70 -2.19 5.76 -5.59
C LEU A 70 -2.73 4.33 -5.77
N TYR A 71 -3.56 4.16 -6.80
CA TYR A 71 -4.17 2.90 -7.17
C TYR A 71 -3.20 1.98 -7.92
N LYS A 72 -3.06 0.72 -7.48
CA LYS A 72 -2.30 -0.32 -8.18
C LYS A 72 -3.12 -0.87 -9.33
N HIS A 73 -2.88 -0.37 -10.54
CA HIS A 73 -3.63 -0.74 -11.73
C HIS A 73 -3.18 -2.08 -12.31
N ASN A 74 -1.86 -2.31 -12.42
CA ASN A 74 -1.34 -3.54 -13.00
C ASN A 74 -0.02 -3.96 -12.33
N PHE A 75 0.27 -5.26 -12.41
CA PHE A 75 1.52 -5.85 -11.94
C PHE A 75 1.92 -7.01 -12.86
N ALA A 76 3.18 -7.01 -13.29
CA ALA A 76 3.74 -8.09 -14.08
C ALA A 76 5.16 -8.41 -13.61
N LYS A 77 5.47 -9.70 -13.48
CA LYS A 77 6.77 -10.19 -13.00
C LYS A 77 7.76 -10.34 -14.13
N ASN A 78 9.03 -10.05 -13.84
CA ASN A 78 10.17 -10.28 -14.73
C ASN A 78 9.90 -9.87 -16.19
N THR A 79 9.45 -8.63 -16.37
CA THR A 79 9.10 -8.05 -17.67
C THR A 79 9.61 -6.61 -17.76
N SER A 80 9.40 -5.95 -18.90
CA SER A 80 9.70 -4.52 -19.09
C SER A 80 8.43 -3.71 -19.30
N ILE A 81 8.55 -2.38 -19.16
CA ILE A 81 7.46 -1.46 -19.46
C ILE A 81 7.07 -1.59 -20.93
N ARG A 82 8.05 -1.68 -21.85
CA ARG A 82 7.82 -1.88 -23.28
C ARG A 82 6.95 -3.12 -23.55
N ALA A 83 7.21 -4.22 -22.86
CA ALA A 83 6.42 -5.45 -23.03
C ALA A 83 4.97 -5.30 -22.53
N ILE A 84 4.72 -4.45 -21.53
CA ILE A 84 3.37 -4.21 -20.99
C ILE A 84 2.57 -3.26 -21.89
N VAL A 85 3.20 -2.20 -22.39
CA VAL A 85 2.53 -1.19 -23.23
C VAL A 85 2.44 -1.60 -24.69
N GLY A 86 3.22 -2.60 -25.12
CA GLY A 86 3.21 -3.10 -26.49
C GLY A 86 3.69 -2.05 -27.50
N ASP A 87 2.90 -1.83 -28.54
CA ASP A 87 3.21 -0.90 -29.64
C ASP A 87 2.84 0.57 -29.33
N THR A 88 2.36 0.86 -28.12
CA THR A 88 2.05 2.24 -27.71
C THR A 88 3.31 3.11 -27.71
N ASP A 89 3.23 4.27 -28.36
CA ASP A 89 4.32 5.25 -28.35
C ASP A 89 4.46 5.89 -26.97
N MET A 90 5.56 5.56 -26.28
CA MET A 90 5.91 6.08 -24.96
C MET A 90 6.94 7.22 -25.03
N THR A 91 7.31 7.70 -26.22
CA THR A 91 8.42 8.66 -26.40
C THR A 91 8.19 9.91 -25.57
N ARG A 92 7.01 10.53 -25.71
CA ARG A 92 6.69 11.78 -25.00
C ARG A 92 6.60 11.58 -23.48
N ALA A 93 6.06 10.45 -23.03
CA ALA A 93 6.01 10.09 -21.61
C ALA A 93 7.41 9.89 -21.02
N ALA A 94 8.31 9.27 -21.77
CA ALA A 94 9.70 9.11 -21.38
C ALA A 94 10.43 10.45 -21.32
N ASP A 95 10.22 11.32 -22.32
CA ASP A 95 10.86 12.64 -22.35
C ASP A 95 10.47 13.50 -21.14
N VAL A 96 9.17 13.65 -20.86
CA VAL A 96 8.73 14.43 -19.68
C VAL A 96 9.17 13.79 -18.35
N SER A 97 9.28 12.46 -18.30
CA SER A 97 9.78 11.76 -17.10
C SER A 97 11.27 12.08 -16.88
N ARG A 98 12.08 12.13 -17.95
CA ARG A 98 13.50 12.51 -17.86
C ARG A 98 13.67 13.97 -17.46
N GLU A 99 12.81 14.87 -17.95
CA GLU A 99 12.81 16.27 -17.52
C GLU A 99 12.57 16.40 -16.01
N CYS A 100 11.77 15.52 -15.42
CA CYS A 100 11.57 15.44 -13.97
C CYS A 100 12.71 14.72 -13.23
N GLY A 101 13.69 14.13 -13.91
CA GLY A 101 14.86 13.48 -13.32
C GLY A 101 14.75 11.96 -13.14
N PHE A 102 13.77 11.30 -13.77
CA PHE A 102 13.70 9.83 -13.80
C PHE A 102 14.55 9.24 -14.93
N ASP A 103 15.00 7.99 -14.77
CA ASP A 103 15.81 7.29 -15.78
C ASP A 103 15.05 7.10 -17.11
N ALA A 104 13.74 6.86 -17.04
CA ALA A 104 12.88 6.55 -18.19
C ALA A 104 13.41 5.41 -19.07
N ASP A 105 13.96 4.38 -18.43
CA ASP A 105 14.34 3.14 -19.09
C ASP A 105 13.12 2.21 -19.18
N ILE A 106 12.49 2.21 -20.34
CA ILE A 106 11.32 1.37 -20.63
C ILE A 106 11.67 -0.07 -20.98
N ASP A 107 12.96 -0.33 -21.22
CA ASP A 107 13.50 -1.63 -21.61
C ASP A 107 14.07 -2.40 -20.40
N LYS A 108 14.29 -1.70 -19.27
CA LYS A 108 14.64 -2.30 -17.98
C LYS A 108 13.68 -3.44 -17.63
N THR A 109 14.26 -4.61 -17.35
CA THR A 109 13.51 -5.80 -16.95
C THR A 109 13.52 -5.95 -15.44
N GLY A 110 12.36 -6.26 -14.87
CA GLY A 110 12.18 -6.52 -13.43
C GLY A 110 10.72 -6.79 -13.09
N ASP A 111 10.37 -6.63 -11.82
CA ASP A 111 8.98 -6.65 -11.39
C ASP A 111 8.36 -5.27 -11.62
N VAL A 112 7.41 -5.20 -12.55
CA VAL A 112 6.82 -3.94 -13.02
C VAL A 112 5.46 -3.70 -12.37
N TYR A 113 5.30 -2.54 -11.76
CA TYR A 113 4.03 -2.04 -11.24
C TYR A 113 3.57 -0.83 -12.05
N VAL A 114 2.28 -0.81 -12.38
CA VAL A 114 1.60 0.36 -12.97
C VAL A 114 0.68 0.94 -11.92
N LEU A 115 0.92 2.20 -11.57
CA LEU A 115 0.21 2.92 -10.53
C LEU A 115 -0.48 4.14 -11.14
N LEU A 116 -1.71 4.39 -10.72
CA LEU A 116 -2.53 5.49 -11.20
C LEU A 116 -3.04 6.33 -10.03
N ALA A 117 -3.07 7.65 -10.19
CA ALA A 117 -3.79 8.53 -9.26
C ALA A 117 -4.62 9.54 -10.07
N ASN A 118 -5.81 9.86 -9.57
CA ASN A 118 -6.64 10.91 -10.16
C ASN A 118 -6.21 12.26 -9.56
N LEU A 119 -5.81 13.21 -10.41
CA LEU A 119 -5.36 14.53 -9.99
C LEU A 119 -6.46 15.61 -10.05
N GLY A 120 -7.68 15.25 -10.45
CA GLY A 120 -8.74 16.22 -10.77
C GLY A 120 -8.67 16.71 -12.21
N ASP A 121 -9.67 17.47 -12.67
CA ASP A 121 -9.74 18.09 -14.01
C ASP A 121 -9.43 17.15 -15.19
N GLU A 122 -9.92 15.91 -15.11
CA GLU A 122 -9.64 14.87 -16.11
C GLU A 122 -8.13 14.61 -16.28
N GLN A 123 -7.34 14.74 -15.22
CA GLN A 123 -5.91 14.42 -15.25
C GLN A 123 -5.65 13.16 -14.44
N VAL A 124 -4.86 12.25 -15.02
CA VAL A 124 -4.46 11.00 -14.36
C VAL A 124 -2.94 10.96 -14.29
N LEU A 125 -2.42 10.89 -13.08
CA LEU A 125 -1.02 10.53 -12.85
C LEU A 125 -0.82 9.07 -13.19
N THR A 126 0.17 8.77 -14.02
CA THR A 126 0.58 7.40 -14.37
C THR A 126 2.04 7.20 -14.00
N VAL A 127 2.30 6.16 -13.22
CA VAL A 127 3.64 5.85 -12.71
C VAL A 127 3.97 4.40 -13.02
N TYR A 128 5.11 4.20 -13.70
CA TYR A 128 5.69 2.88 -13.91
C TYR A 128 6.89 2.69 -13.01
N VAL A 129 6.85 1.63 -12.22
CA VAL A 129 7.89 1.27 -11.25
C VAL A 129 8.46 -0.08 -11.64
N VAL A 130 9.79 -0.19 -11.67
CA VAL A 130 10.51 -1.45 -11.91
C VAL A 130 11.42 -1.70 -10.72
N ASP A 131 11.23 -2.84 -10.05
CA ASP A 131 11.98 -3.22 -8.83
C ASP A 131 12.01 -2.08 -7.79
N GLU A 132 10.83 -1.55 -7.46
CA GLU A 132 10.63 -0.46 -6.47
C GLU A 132 11.21 0.91 -6.88
N THR A 133 11.80 1.03 -8.07
CA THR A 133 12.32 2.29 -8.60
C THR A 133 11.39 2.87 -9.66
N ILE A 134 11.00 4.14 -9.53
CA ILE A 134 10.22 4.84 -10.57
C ILE A 134 11.08 4.94 -11.82
N GLN A 135 10.57 4.41 -12.94
CA GLN A 135 11.17 4.58 -14.26
C GLN A 135 10.45 5.67 -15.04
N LEU A 136 9.12 5.70 -14.99
CA LEU A 136 8.31 6.74 -15.62
C LEU A 136 7.33 7.31 -14.61
N ALA A 137 7.12 8.62 -14.67
CA ALA A 137 6.01 9.30 -14.01
C ALA A 137 5.59 10.49 -14.86
N PHE A 138 4.32 10.52 -15.25
CA PHE A 138 3.76 11.55 -16.12
C PHE A 138 2.26 11.71 -15.88
N ILE A 139 1.72 12.87 -16.25
CA ILE A 139 0.30 13.15 -16.21
C ILE A 139 -0.26 12.95 -17.62
N GLN A 140 -1.29 12.11 -17.75
CA GLN A 140 -2.05 11.94 -18.97
C GLN A 140 -3.40 12.64 -18.85
N ILE A 141 -3.86 13.24 -19.96
CA ILE A 141 -5.21 13.76 -20.10
C ILE A 141 -6.00 12.73 -20.91
N PRO A 142 -6.96 11.98 -20.33
CA PRO A 142 -7.77 11.01 -21.04
C PRO A 142 -8.46 11.67 -22.24
N ASN A 143 -8.59 10.91 -23.34
CA ASN A 143 -9.12 11.40 -24.61
C ASN A 143 -8.28 12.49 -25.29
N SER A 144 -7.02 12.68 -24.86
CA SER A 144 -6.03 13.52 -25.50
C SER A 144 -4.72 12.76 -25.72
N ASP A 145 -3.94 13.17 -26.71
CA ASP A 145 -2.55 12.72 -26.88
C ASP A 145 -1.56 13.54 -26.02
N SER A 146 -2.10 14.37 -25.12
CA SER A 146 -1.33 15.27 -24.27
C SER A 146 -0.77 14.53 -23.06
N VAL A 147 0.56 14.66 -22.90
CA VAL A 147 1.31 14.17 -21.75
C VAL A 147 2.06 15.35 -21.14
N LEU A 148 1.91 15.51 -19.82
CA LEU A 148 2.49 16.60 -19.05
C LEU A 148 3.50 16.07 -18.01
N PRO A 149 4.52 16.86 -17.65
CA PRO A 149 5.44 16.52 -16.57
C PRO A 149 4.72 16.54 -15.21
N ILE A 150 5.17 15.70 -14.27
CA ILE A 150 4.57 15.66 -12.93
C ILE A 150 4.83 16.91 -12.10
N SER A 151 5.75 17.77 -12.51
CA SER A 151 5.94 19.09 -11.88
C SER A 151 4.70 19.99 -12.01
N ALA A 152 3.80 19.72 -12.97
CA ALA A 152 2.52 20.42 -13.12
C ALA A 152 1.45 19.94 -12.12
N CYS A 153 1.73 18.88 -11.35
CA CYS A 153 0.81 18.32 -10.35
C CYS A 153 0.45 19.33 -9.24
N GLY A 154 1.38 20.24 -8.90
CA GLY A 154 1.16 21.29 -7.89
C GLY A 154 0.35 22.51 -8.36
N ASP A 155 0.07 22.63 -9.66
CA ASP A 155 -0.73 23.71 -10.23
C ASP A 155 -2.24 23.36 -10.28
N ALA A 156 -2.60 22.10 -10.01
CA ALA A 156 -3.98 21.68 -9.81
C ALA A 156 -4.43 22.10 -8.41
N GLU A 157 -5.26 23.15 -8.33
CA GLU A 157 -5.84 23.62 -7.08
C GLU A 157 -6.53 22.45 -6.35
N PRO A 158 -6.25 22.22 -5.05
CA PRO A 158 -6.98 21.22 -4.29
C PRO A 158 -8.45 21.63 -4.29
N THR A 159 -9.30 20.85 -4.93
CA THR A 159 -10.74 21.09 -4.93
C THR A 159 -11.22 20.87 -3.50
N SER A 160 -11.29 21.98 -2.76
CA SER A 160 -11.81 22.08 -1.41
C SER A 160 -13.25 21.57 -1.39
N THR A 161 -13.43 20.26 -1.24
CA THR A 161 -14.70 19.65 -0.86
C THR A 161 -14.77 19.69 0.66
N ALA A 162 -15.18 20.83 1.20
CA ALA A 162 -15.72 20.91 2.55
C ALA A 162 -17.24 20.84 2.43
N ALA A 163 -17.79 19.74 2.94
CA ALA A 163 -19.22 19.53 3.17
C ALA A 163 -19.73 20.34 4.37
#